data_AF-A0A8H5BXW6-F1
#
_entry.id   AF-A0A8H5BXW6-F1
#
_cell.length_a   1.000
_cell.length_b   1.000
_cell.length_c   1.000
_cell.angle_alpha   90.00
_cell.angle_beta   90.00
_cell.angle_gamma   90.00
#
_symmetry.space_group_name_H-M   'P 1'
#
loop_
_entity.id
_entity.type
_entity.pdbx_description
1 polymer ?
#
loop_
_entity_poly.entity_id
_entity_poly.type
_entity_poly.pdbx_seq_one_letter_code
_entity_poly.pdbx_strand_id
1 'polypeptide(L)'
;MSYKPDLPPTLNTVYRLQYVGDTLALVLYGIATAIFFLCLTSLLQSRKDASSRKQLCYVCLIYICGTLFIAGETWSNAVATIDYPLYPGGPFTWQIEHYNHPVIVMGNAAFTMTGWLADGFMLYRCYVVYTLQERWRWFILVGPILLYLASWATGILLLVQSGLPQSSLFSQVNIGLAYFTISAALNIVITGLISTKLITHRMRMQKVMGEESKAFGVYTSLTTILVESSALYAALFFMFIIPFAVDHPAAKLFLPMLAQVQRLFRGHSQHVSKDTGALSTFLAGGMVEGTVPFLINGEEFRTYYQIYGTIADDSLPPLIAIHGGPGYTHDYLGPLADIAKSNPLQPVIFYDQLGNGKSSRLTSKPPDFFSVRLYVDEIANLVEKLNLTSYHILGHSWGGPLAAEFEVQLQPRGLKSLIIANSLASMALVGRSFSERIDTLDNPEEVRSGMAKKKTDPKAYRAAMMALYGRYAIRYVKEDPVPKELRVLDTVLGDEETGEGGDPTVSDNMGPKTRNWTIIDQLPSIRVPLLLLTGKEDMLQGYASEPYFWGVKKARWIEFQNSSHVPFWEEREKFMMTVNEWLQRLD
;
A
#
# COMPACT_ATOMS: atom_id res chain seq x y z
N MET A 1 59.08 7.14 -7.67
CA MET A 1 58.65 8.37 -8.36
C MET A 1 57.31 8.09 -9.01
N SER A 2 56.21 8.65 -8.50
CA SER A 2 54.92 8.58 -9.20
C SER A 2 55.01 9.53 -10.39
N TYR A 3 55.27 8.99 -11.58
CA TYR A 3 55.28 9.77 -12.81
C TYR A 3 53.83 10.10 -13.15
N LYS A 4 53.43 11.33 -12.88
CA LYS A 4 52.17 11.88 -13.36
C LYS A 4 52.42 12.38 -14.79
N PRO A 5 51.78 11.82 -15.82
CA PRO A 5 51.90 12.40 -17.15
C PRO A 5 51.39 13.85 -17.11
N ASP A 6 52.18 14.79 -17.65
CA ASP A 6 51.80 16.20 -17.77
C ASP A 6 50.69 16.34 -18.81
N LEU A 7 49.46 16.01 -18.40
CA LEU A 7 48.27 16.19 -19.21
C LEU A 7 47.92 17.68 -19.29
N PRO A 8 47.48 18.18 -20.47
CA PRO A 8 46.92 19.52 -20.59
C PRO A 8 45.83 19.76 -19.53
N PRO A 9 45.73 20.97 -18.96
CA PRO A 9 44.77 21.27 -17.89
C PRO A 9 43.33 20.87 -18.23
N THR A 10 42.93 21.03 -19.49
CA THR A 10 41.61 20.65 -20.02
C THR A 10 41.36 19.14 -19.94
N LEU A 11 42.33 18.32 -20.33
CA LEU A 11 42.23 16.86 -20.26
C LEU A 11 42.19 16.34 -18.82
N ASN A 12 42.95 16.98 -17.93
CA ASN A 12 42.93 16.66 -16.50
C ASN A 12 41.55 16.98 -15.89
N THR A 13 40.89 18.07 -16.31
CA THR A 13 39.51 18.39 -15.90
C THR A 13 38.50 17.36 -16.42
N VAL A 14 38.58 16.96 -17.70
CA VAL A 14 37.71 15.93 -18.30
C VAL A 14 37.81 14.62 -17.52
N TYR A 15 39.05 14.17 -17.25
CA TYR A 15 39.30 12.92 -16.55
C TYR A 15 38.80 12.95 -15.09
N ARG A 16 38.95 14.08 -14.38
CA ARG A 16 38.39 14.25 -13.03
C ARG A 16 36.87 14.20 -13.02
N LEU A 17 36.21 14.86 -13.98
CA LEU A 17 34.75 14.87 -14.09
C LEU A 17 34.20 13.48 -14.40
N GLN A 18 34.86 12.73 -15.28
CA GLN A 18 34.53 11.33 -15.56
C GLN A 18 34.69 10.46 -14.32
N TYR A 19 35.83 10.53 -13.62
CA TYR A 19 36.05 9.77 -12.39
C TYR A 19 34.98 10.03 -11.31
N VAL A 20 34.60 11.30 -11.12
CA VAL A 20 33.51 11.66 -10.19
C VAL A 20 32.18 11.09 -10.68
N GLY A 21 31.89 11.19 -11.99
CA GLY A 21 30.67 10.64 -12.60
C GLY A 21 30.56 9.13 -12.42
N ASP A 22 31.64 8.40 -12.65
CA ASP A 22 31.72 6.94 -12.49
C ASP A 22 31.54 6.53 -11.02
N THR A 23 32.16 7.27 -10.10
CA THR A 23 32.01 7.04 -8.66
C THR A 23 30.55 7.22 -8.22
N LEU A 24 29.91 8.31 -8.66
CA LEU A 24 28.48 8.54 -8.38
C LEU A 24 27.59 7.48 -9.03
N ALA A 25 27.94 7.02 -10.24
CA ALA A 25 27.22 5.95 -10.91
C ALA A 25 27.32 4.61 -10.16
N LEU A 26 28.47 4.28 -9.56
CA LEU A 26 28.62 3.09 -8.71
C LEU A 26 27.76 3.18 -7.44
N VAL A 27 27.66 4.36 -6.82
CA VAL A 27 26.75 4.59 -5.69
C VAL A 27 25.30 4.36 -6.12
N LEU A 28 24.88 4.96 -7.23
CA LEU A 28 23.52 4.78 -7.77
C LEU A 28 23.26 3.32 -8.19
N TYR A 29 24.27 2.61 -8.68
CA TYR A 29 24.19 1.18 -8.98
C TYR A 29 23.92 0.35 -7.72
N GLY A 30 24.58 0.67 -6.60
CA GLY A 30 24.31 0.04 -5.31
C GLY A 30 22.85 0.23 -4.86
N ILE A 31 22.32 1.44 -4.99
CA ILE A 31 20.92 1.75 -4.68
C ILE A 31 19.97 0.96 -5.60
N ALA A 32 20.23 0.97 -6.92
CA ALA A 32 19.44 0.24 -7.90
C ALA A 32 19.45 -1.27 -7.65
N THR A 33 20.58 -1.81 -7.16
CA THR A 33 20.73 -3.22 -6.78
C THR A 33 19.88 -3.57 -5.56
N ALA A 34 19.91 -2.73 -4.53
CA ALA A 34 19.06 -2.92 -3.34
C ALA A 34 17.57 -2.95 -3.72
N ILE A 35 17.14 -2.00 -4.56
CA ILE A 35 15.75 -1.93 -5.03
C ILE A 35 15.40 -3.15 -5.89
N PHE A 36 16.30 -3.60 -6.77
CA PHE A 36 16.09 -4.81 -7.57
C PHE A 36 15.79 -6.02 -6.68
N PHE A 37 16.58 -6.25 -5.61
CA PHE A 37 16.34 -7.37 -4.70
C PHE A 37 15.04 -7.25 -3.92
N LEU A 38 14.64 -6.04 -3.51
CA LEU A 38 13.34 -5.80 -2.89
C LEU A 38 12.21 -6.18 -3.86
N CYS A 39 12.27 -5.69 -5.10
CA CYS A 39 11.30 -6.03 -6.15
C CYS A 39 11.25 -7.52 -6.43
N LEU A 40 12.42 -8.16 -6.48
CA LEU A 40 12.54 -9.59 -6.69
C LEU A 40 11.83 -10.35 -5.58
N THR A 41 12.10 -10.05 -4.31
CA THR A 41 11.43 -10.73 -3.17
C THR A 41 9.92 -10.55 -3.18
N SER A 42 9.44 -9.33 -3.45
CA SER A 42 8.02 -8.99 -3.53
C SER A 42 7.30 -9.75 -4.66
N LEU A 43 7.88 -9.76 -5.86
CA LEU A 43 7.32 -10.49 -7.02
C LEU A 43 7.43 -12.01 -6.88
N LEU A 44 8.42 -12.51 -6.15
CA LEU A 44 8.55 -13.94 -5.83
C LEU A 44 7.48 -14.41 -4.85
N GLN A 45 7.07 -13.56 -3.90
CA GLN A 45 6.00 -13.85 -2.94
C GLN A 45 4.60 -13.77 -3.58
N SER A 46 4.41 -12.95 -4.61
CA SER A 46 3.12 -12.74 -5.29
C SER A 46 2.82 -13.73 -6.44
N ARG A 47 3.57 -14.84 -6.57
CA ARG A 47 3.63 -15.79 -7.70
C ARG A 47 2.34 -16.53 -8.12
N LYS A 48 1.15 -16.04 -7.77
CA LYS A 48 -0.13 -16.68 -8.07
C LYS A 48 -0.67 -16.40 -9.48
N ASP A 49 -0.16 -15.41 -10.21
CA ASP A 49 -0.72 -15.00 -11.51
C ASP A 49 0.30 -14.87 -12.67
N ALA A 50 -0.22 -14.86 -13.91
CA ALA A 50 0.60 -14.73 -15.12
C ALA A 50 1.20 -13.33 -15.31
N SER A 51 0.62 -12.30 -14.70
CA SER A 51 1.10 -10.91 -14.76
C SER A 51 2.40 -10.72 -13.97
N SER A 52 2.47 -11.27 -12.75
CA SER A 52 3.66 -11.20 -11.88
C SER A 52 4.88 -11.85 -12.53
N ARG A 53 4.69 -12.94 -13.28
CA ARG A 53 5.78 -13.61 -14.03
C ARG A 53 6.35 -12.72 -15.16
N LYS A 54 5.51 -12.00 -15.89
CA LYS A 54 5.95 -11.07 -16.95
C LYS A 54 6.72 -9.89 -16.37
N GLN A 55 6.26 -9.35 -15.24
CA GLN A 55 6.92 -8.26 -14.52
C GLN A 55 8.28 -8.70 -13.96
N LEU A 56 8.37 -9.92 -13.43
CA LEU A 56 9.63 -10.50 -12.96
C LEU A 56 10.66 -10.62 -14.10
N CYS A 57 10.28 -11.16 -15.25
CA CYS A 57 11.16 -11.23 -16.42
C CYS A 57 11.66 -9.83 -16.84
N TYR A 58 10.77 -8.84 -16.85
CA TYR A 58 11.11 -7.47 -17.21
C TYR A 58 12.11 -6.81 -16.23
N VAL A 59 11.87 -6.95 -14.93
CA VAL A 59 12.76 -6.42 -13.87
C VAL A 59 14.13 -7.09 -13.89
N CYS A 60 14.19 -8.40 -14.13
CA CYS A 60 15.46 -9.11 -14.31
C CYS A 60 16.21 -8.64 -15.56
N LEU A 61 15.50 -8.47 -16.68
CA LEU A 61 16.11 -8.04 -17.94
C LEU A 61 16.74 -6.64 -17.83
N ILE A 62 16.00 -5.67 -17.27
CA ILE A 62 16.52 -4.30 -17.11
C ILE A 62 17.69 -4.24 -16.12
N TYR A 63 17.69 -5.09 -15.08
CA TYR A 63 18.80 -5.20 -14.13
C TYR A 63 20.05 -5.78 -14.78
N ILE A 64 19.93 -6.90 -15.51
CA ILE A 64 21.05 -7.52 -16.24
C ILE A 64 21.70 -6.52 -17.21
N CYS A 65 20.89 -5.80 -17.99
CA CYS A 65 21.42 -4.79 -18.93
C CYS A 65 22.17 -3.68 -18.19
N GLY A 66 21.61 -3.18 -17.08
CA GLY A 66 22.26 -2.16 -16.27
C GLY A 66 23.56 -2.61 -15.60
N THR A 67 23.67 -3.88 -15.24
CA THR A 67 24.90 -4.48 -14.71
C THR A 67 25.96 -4.65 -15.79
N LEU A 68 25.58 -5.09 -17.00
CA LEU A 68 26.49 -5.20 -18.14
C LEU A 68 27.08 -3.84 -18.54
N PHE A 69 26.28 -2.77 -18.50
CA PHE A 69 26.77 -1.41 -18.73
C PHE A 69 27.86 -1.02 -17.73
N ILE A 70 27.59 -1.15 -16.42
CA ILE A 70 28.56 -0.78 -15.38
C ILE A 70 29.82 -1.66 -15.44
N ALA A 71 29.67 -2.94 -15.74
CA ALA A 71 30.81 -3.84 -15.92
C ALA A 71 31.69 -3.40 -17.11
N GLY A 72 31.07 -3.02 -18.24
CA GLY A 72 31.78 -2.52 -19.41
C GLY A 72 32.48 -1.19 -19.17
N GLU A 73 31.80 -0.24 -18.52
CA GLU A 73 32.37 1.07 -18.17
C GLU A 73 33.55 0.94 -17.20
N THR A 74 33.37 0.14 -16.15
CA THR A 74 34.41 -0.11 -15.13
C THR A 74 35.62 -0.80 -15.75
N TRP A 75 35.39 -1.79 -16.63
CA TRP A 75 36.47 -2.45 -17.36
C TRP A 75 37.22 -1.47 -18.26
N SER A 76 36.50 -0.65 -19.03
CA SER A 76 37.10 0.35 -19.93
C SER A 76 37.97 1.34 -19.16
N ASN A 77 37.46 1.83 -18.03
CA ASN A 77 38.22 2.70 -17.13
C ASN A 77 39.44 1.98 -16.53
N ALA A 78 39.31 0.74 -16.07
CA ALA A 78 40.43 -0.01 -15.50
C ALA A 78 41.54 -0.21 -16.54
N VAL A 79 41.22 -0.65 -17.75
CA VAL A 79 42.22 -0.87 -18.81
C VAL A 79 42.89 0.43 -19.23
N ALA A 80 42.10 1.48 -19.46
CA ALA A 80 42.64 2.78 -19.87
C ALA A 80 43.62 3.36 -18.82
N THR A 81 43.34 3.14 -17.54
CA THR A 81 44.04 3.82 -16.44
C THR A 81 45.14 3.00 -15.79
N ILE A 82 45.00 1.67 -15.77
CA ILE A 82 45.96 0.74 -15.15
C ILE A 82 46.89 0.16 -16.22
N ASP A 83 46.35 -0.30 -17.34
CA ASP A 83 47.13 -0.99 -18.37
C ASP A 83 47.78 0.00 -19.35
N TYR A 84 47.10 1.11 -19.63
CA TYR A 84 47.57 2.15 -20.57
C TYR A 84 47.68 3.58 -19.96
N PRO A 85 48.27 3.76 -18.76
CA PRO A 85 48.34 5.07 -18.09
C PRO A 85 49.11 6.14 -18.89
N LEU A 86 50.02 5.72 -19.77
CA LEU A 86 50.90 6.58 -20.58
C LEU A 86 50.50 6.61 -22.06
N TYR A 87 49.26 6.23 -22.39
CA TYR A 87 48.77 6.34 -23.76
C TYR A 87 48.94 7.77 -24.29
N PRO A 88 49.32 7.98 -25.57
CA PRO A 88 49.41 9.32 -26.15
C PRO A 88 48.08 10.07 -26.00
N GLY A 89 48.11 11.23 -25.33
CA GLY A 89 46.89 11.96 -24.97
C GLY A 89 46.16 11.43 -23.73
N GLY A 90 46.75 10.51 -22.97
CA GLY A 90 46.23 9.99 -21.71
C GLY A 90 45.18 8.88 -21.83
N PRO A 91 44.78 8.28 -20.68
CA PRO A 91 43.78 7.20 -20.60
C PRO A 91 42.48 7.49 -21.35
N PHE A 92 42.02 8.73 -21.29
CA PHE A 92 40.79 9.14 -21.95
C PHE A 92 40.84 9.04 -23.48
N THR A 93 41.99 9.38 -24.07
CA THR A 93 42.18 9.30 -25.52
C THR A 93 42.17 7.85 -25.98
N TRP A 94 42.73 6.94 -25.17
CA TRP A 94 42.62 5.50 -25.42
C TRP A 94 41.16 5.04 -25.53
N GLN A 95 40.29 5.48 -24.61
CA GLN A 95 38.88 5.10 -24.61
C GLN A 95 38.11 5.59 -25.84
N ILE A 96 38.44 6.79 -26.36
CA ILE A 96 37.83 7.31 -27.59
C ILE A 96 38.29 6.52 -28.81
N GLU A 97 39.58 6.22 -28.90
CA GLU A 97 40.15 5.53 -30.07
C GLU A 97 39.78 4.05 -30.12
N HIS A 98 39.59 3.42 -28.95
CA HIS A 98 39.20 2.02 -28.80
C HIS A 98 37.72 1.86 -28.46
N TYR A 99 36.88 2.84 -28.81
CA TYR A 99 35.45 2.84 -28.49
C TYR A 99 34.68 1.65 -29.09
N ASN A 100 35.20 1.08 -30.18
CA ASN A 100 34.68 -0.12 -30.84
C ASN A 100 35.10 -1.44 -30.17
N HIS A 101 35.84 -1.40 -29.06
CA HIS A 101 36.22 -2.61 -28.33
C HIS A 101 34.97 -3.41 -27.91
N PRO A 102 34.94 -4.75 -28.07
CA PRO A 102 33.72 -5.55 -27.85
C PRO A 102 33.05 -5.33 -26.48
N VAL A 103 33.84 -5.14 -25.43
CA VAL A 103 33.33 -4.89 -24.07
C VAL A 103 32.66 -3.51 -23.95
N ILE A 104 33.19 -2.49 -24.63
CA ILE A 104 32.61 -1.14 -24.66
C ILE A 104 31.32 -1.14 -25.49
N VAL A 105 31.35 -1.78 -26.65
CA VAL A 105 30.16 -1.96 -27.51
C VAL A 105 29.05 -2.72 -26.78
N MET A 106 29.39 -3.78 -26.04
CA MET A 106 28.44 -4.49 -25.17
C MET A 106 27.85 -3.57 -24.11
N GLY A 107 28.67 -2.75 -23.46
CA GLY A 107 28.21 -1.76 -22.48
C GLY A 107 27.21 -0.76 -23.10
N ASN A 108 27.54 -0.21 -24.27
CA ASN A 108 26.69 0.73 -25.00
C ASN A 108 25.37 0.11 -25.47
N ALA A 109 25.42 -1.15 -25.93
CA ALA A 109 24.23 -1.92 -26.28
C ALA A 109 23.32 -2.11 -25.06
N ALA A 110 23.91 -2.48 -23.91
CA ALA A 110 23.18 -2.67 -22.68
C ALA A 110 22.59 -1.35 -22.13
N PHE A 111 23.29 -0.23 -22.28
CA PHE A 111 22.80 1.11 -21.98
C PHE A 111 21.58 1.48 -22.84
N THR A 112 21.70 1.32 -24.15
CA THR A 112 20.64 1.66 -25.11
C THR A 112 19.40 0.80 -24.88
N MET A 113 19.59 -0.50 -24.64
CA MET A 113 18.50 -1.43 -24.36
C MET A 113 17.81 -1.12 -23.03
N THR A 114 18.57 -0.71 -22.01
CA THR A 114 18.01 -0.20 -20.73
C THR A 114 17.14 1.03 -20.96
N GLY A 115 17.61 1.97 -21.79
CA GLY A 115 16.86 3.15 -22.20
C GLY A 115 15.52 2.81 -22.87
N TRP A 116 15.54 1.90 -23.86
CA TRP A 116 14.32 1.48 -24.57
C TRP A 116 13.31 0.78 -23.68
N LEU A 117 13.76 -0.08 -22.75
CA LEU A 117 12.89 -0.73 -21.79
C LEU A 117 12.25 0.33 -20.87
N ALA A 118 13.07 1.20 -20.26
CA ALA A 118 12.61 2.25 -19.36
C ALA A 118 11.60 3.22 -20.03
N ASP A 119 11.89 3.66 -21.26
CA ASP A 119 11.01 4.54 -22.03
C ASP A 119 9.69 3.84 -22.40
N GLY A 120 9.76 2.55 -22.78
CA GLY A 120 8.58 1.74 -23.07
C GLY A 120 7.67 1.56 -21.85
N PHE A 121 8.25 1.39 -20.67
CA PHE A 121 7.49 1.34 -19.41
C PHE A 121 6.79 2.66 -19.10
N MET A 122 7.45 3.79 -19.32
CA MET A 122 6.84 5.11 -19.13
C MET A 122 5.68 5.35 -20.12
N LEU A 123 5.82 4.88 -21.36
CA LEU A 123 4.74 4.92 -22.35
C LEU A 123 3.55 4.05 -21.93
N TYR A 124 3.81 2.84 -21.42
CA TYR A 124 2.76 1.97 -20.85
C TYR A 124 2.06 2.63 -19.65
N ARG A 125 2.80 3.27 -18.75
CA ARG A 125 2.22 4.02 -17.62
C ARG A 125 1.32 5.16 -18.10
N CYS A 126 1.77 5.93 -19.09
CA CYS A 126 0.95 6.98 -19.71
C CYS A 126 -0.35 6.39 -20.27
N TYR A 127 -0.31 5.21 -20.91
CA TYR A 127 -1.50 4.51 -21.37
C TYR A 127 -2.45 4.13 -20.21
N VAL A 128 -1.94 3.56 -19.12
CA VAL A 128 -2.76 3.14 -17.97
C VAL A 128 -3.46 4.34 -17.32
N VAL A 129 -2.75 5.43 -17.08
CA VAL A 129 -3.29 6.65 -16.44
C VAL A 129 -4.47 7.24 -17.24
N TYR A 130 -4.45 7.11 -18.56
CA TYR A 130 -5.51 7.62 -19.43
C TYR A 130 -6.59 6.57 -19.79
N THR A 131 -6.45 5.31 -19.33
CA THR A 131 -7.38 4.22 -19.66
C THR A 131 -8.71 4.28 -18.90
N LEU A 132 -8.73 4.86 -17.70
CA LEU A 132 -9.90 4.78 -16.82
C LEU A 132 -11.03 5.79 -17.13
N GLN A 133 -10.76 6.85 -17.92
CA GLN A 133 -11.71 7.98 -18.01
C GLN A 133 -11.76 8.75 -19.35
N GLU A 134 -10.90 8.48 -20.34
CA GLU A 134 -10.80 9.32 -21.55
C GLU A 134 -11.01 8.55 -22.87
N ARG A 135 -12.00 8.96 -23.65
CA ARG A 135 -12.34 8.37 -24.97
C ARG A 135 -11.26 8.60 -26.03
N TRP A 136 -10.41 9.61 -25.86
CA TRP A 136 -9.40 10.07 -26.83
C TRP A 136 -7.96 9.60 -26.54
N ARG A 137 -7.78 8.61 -25.65
CA ARG A 137 -6.46 8.14 -25.19
C ARG A 137 -5.45 7.86 -26.31
N TRP A 138 -5.90 7.27 -27.42
CA TRP A 138 -5.02 6.92 -28.53
C TRP A 138 -4.49 8.16 -29.25
N PHE A 139 -5.31 9.21 -29.38
CA PHE A 139 -4.88 10.47 -30.00
C PHE A 139 -3.77 11.15 -29.19
N ILE A 140 -3.86 11.11 -27.85
CA ILE A 140 -2.85 11.66 -26.94
C ILE A 140 -1.53 10.87 -27.04
N LEU A 141 -1.60 9.56 -27.23
CA LEU A 141 -0.42 8.69 -27.27
C LEU A 141 0.31 8.63 -28.61
N VAL A 142 -0.28 9.14 -29.71
CA VAL A 142 0.37 9.13 -31.05
C VAL A 142 1.74 9.80 -31.01
N GLY A 143 1.83 11.00 -30.42
CA GLY A 143 3.10 11.74 -30.33
C GLY A 143 4.20 10.97 -29.57
N PRO A 144 3.94 10.53 -28.32
CA PRO A 144 4.86 9.67 -27.58
C PRO A 144 5.24 8.37 -28.29
N ILE A 145 4.29 7.69 -28.96
CA ILE A 145 4.58 6.46 -29.71
C ILE A 145 5.56 6.74 -30.85
N LEU A 146 5.36 7.81 -31.61
CA LEU A 146 6.25 8.18 -32.72
C LEU A 146 7.66 8.53 -32.21
N LEU A 147 7.76 9.27 -31.11
CA LEU A 147 9.05 9.59 -30.48
C LEU A 147 9.76 8.33 -29.94
N TYR A 148 9.01 7.36 -29.41
CA TYR A 148 9.56 6.07 -28.98
C TYR A 148 10.09 5.25 -30.15
N LEU A 149 9.36 5.18 -31.27
CA LEU A 149 9.84 4.50 -32.47
C LEU A 149 11.08 5.20 -33.06
N ALA A 150 11.11 6.54 -33.01
CA ALA A 150 12.26 7.32 -33.46
C ALA A 150 13.50 7.11 -32.55
N SER A 151 13.32 6.88 -31.25
CA SER A 151 14.42 6.58 -30.33
C SER A 151 15.01 5.18 -30.57
N TRP A 152 14.21 4.22 -31.01
CA TRP A 152 14.70 2.92 -31.49
C TRP A 152 15.52 3.06 -32.76
N ALA A 153 15.00 3.78 -33.76
CA ALA A 153 15.70 3.97 -35.03
C ALA A 153 17.06 4.67 -34.82
N THR A 154 17.09 5.77 -34.07
CA THR A 154 18.33 6.50 -33.79
C THR A 154 19.27 5.75 -32.85
N GLY A 155 18.76 4.98 -31.89
CA GLY A 155 19.58 4.13 -31.02
C GLY A 155 20.25 2.98 -31.78
N ILE A 156 19.57 2.36 -32.75
CA ILE A 156 20.19 1.34 -33.62
C ILE A 156 21.34 1.95 -34.42
N LEU A 157 21.13 3.13 -35.01
CA LEU A 157 22.19 3.84 -35.73
C LEU A 157 23.36 4.21 -34.81
N LEU A 158 23.09 4.58 -33.56
CA LEU A 158 24.11 4.86 -32.55
C LEU A 158 24.97 3.63 -32.22
N LEU A 159 24.34 2.45 -32.12
CA LEU A 159 25.04 1.20 -31.86
C LEU A 159 25.89 0.75 -33.05
N VAL A 160 25.37 0.91 -34.27
CA VAL A 160 26.13 0.66 -35.51
C VAL A 160 27.34 1.59 -35.55
N GLN A 161 27.16 2.89 -35.28
CA GLN A 161 28.26 3.84 -35.18
C GLN A 161 29.26 3.40 -34.11
N SER A 162 28.83 3.02 -32.91
CA SER A 162 29.73 2.61 -31.83
C SER A 162 30.61 1.40 -32.18
N GLY A 163 30.22 0.58 -33.16
CA GLY A 163 31.02 -0.53 -33.67
C GLY A 163 32.01 -0.17 -34.79
N LEU A 164 31.93 1.04 -35.37
CA LEU A 164 32.81 1.46 -36.45
C LEU A 164 34.17 1.99 -35.93
N PRO A 165 35.30 1.68 -36.60
CA PRO A 165 36.62 2.18 -36.21
C PRO A 165 36.70 3.71 -36.17
N GLN A 166 37.44 4.27 -35.21
CA GLN A 166 37.65 5.73 -35.04
C GLN A 166 36.38 6.56 -34.85
N SER A 167 35.27 5.94 -34.47
CA SER A 167 34.03 6.64 -34.17
C SER A 167 33.63 6.41 -32.71
N SER A 168 33.06 7.43 -32.10
CA SER A 168 32.62 7.39 -30.71
C SER A 168 31.32 8.16 -30.56
N LEU A 169 30.73 8.13 -29.35
CA LEU A 169 29.61 8.99 -28.98
C LEU A 169 29.93 10.50 -29.10
N PHE A 170 31.20 10.87 -29.19
CA PHE A 170 31.68 12.26 -29.19
C PHE A 170 32.29 12.66 -30.56
N SER A 171 31.96 11.93 -31.64
CA SER A 171 32.41 12.25 -33.00
C SER A 171 31.59 13.38 -33.65
N GLN A 172 32.12 14.00 -34.72
CA GLN A 172 31.54 15.21 -35.34
C GLN A 172 30.16 15.02 -36.01
N VAL A 173 29.77 13.79 -36.39
CA VAL A 173 28.43 13.49 -36.93
C VAL A 173 27.56 12.98 -35.79
N ASN A 174 26.69 13.86 -35.29
CA ASN A 174 26.14 13.74 -33.95
C ASN A 174 24.85 12.88 -33.90
N ILE A 175 24.91 11.63 -34.37
CA ILE A 175 23.82 10.65 -34.23
C ILE A 175 23.49 10.43 -32.74
N GLY A 176 24.51 10.50 -31.87
CA GLY A 176 24.34 10.52 -30.43
C GLY A 176 23.42 11.66 -29.97
N LEU A 177 23.67 12.89 -30.43
CA LEU A 177 22.80 14.03 -30.11
C LEU A 177 21.37 13.82 -30.60
N ALA A 178 21.18 13.25 -31.78
CA ALA A 178 19.84 12.94 -32.30
C ALA A 178 19.12 11.92 -31.39
N TYR A 179 19.77 10.82 -31.03
CA TYR A 179 19.21 9.81 -30.12
C TYR A 179 18.85 10.40 -28.76
N PHE A 180 19.79 11.08 -28.12
CA PHE A 180 19.57 11.65 -26.80
C PHE A 180 18.49 12.75 -26.82
N THR A 181 18.44 13.58 -27.88
CA THR A 181 17.41 14.62 -28.01
C THR A 181 16.01 14.02 -28.19
N ILE A 182 15.87 12.97 -28.99
CA ILE A 182 14.58 12.28 -29.20
C ILE A 182 14.12 11.58 -27.91
N SER A 183 15.02 10.89 -27.21
CA SER A 183 14.68 10.28 -25.91
C SER A 183 14.35 11.35 -24.86
N ALA A 184 15.06 12.49 -24.82
CA ALA A 184 14.72 13.61 -23.96
C ALA A 184 13.31 14.15 -24.26
N ALA A 185 13.00 14.38 -25.53
CA ALA A 185 11.70 14.88 -25.97
C ALA A 185 10.57 13.92 -25.59
N LEU A 186 10.74 12.61 -25.83
CA LEU A 186 9.79 11.57 -25.41
C LEU A 186 9.49 11.68 -23.91
N ASN A 187 10.55 11.79 -23.12
CA ASN A 187 10.46 11.82 -21.67
C ASN A 187 9.78 13.08 -21.16
N ILE A 188 10.10 14.25 -21.70
CA ILE A 188 9.45 15.51 -21.35
C ILE A 188 7.95 15.44 -21.67
N VAL A 189 7.59 14.94 -22.85
CA VAL A 189 6.19 14.82 -23.26
C VAL A 189 5.43 13.88 -22.33
N ILE A 190 5.97 12.68 -22.06
CA ILE A 190 5.31 11.71 -21.17
C ILE A 190 5.20 12.25 -19.74
N THR A 191 6.29 12.80 -19.19
CA THR A 191 6.32 13.43 -17.85
C THR A 191 5.28 14.54 -17.77
N GLY A 192 5.18 15.40 -18.79
CA GLY A 192 4.19 16.48 -18.87
C GLY A 192 2.75 15.96 -18.92
N LEU A 193 2.48 14.94 -19.74
CA LEU A 193 1.16 14.32 -19.86
C LEU A 193 0.70 13.66 -18.56
N ILE A 194 1.58 12.92 -17.89
CA ILE A 194 1.28 12.28 -16.60
C ILE A 194 1.07 13.35 -15.52
N SER A 195 2.00 14.31 -15.40
CA SER A 195 1.91 15.37 -14.39
C SER A 195 0.65 16.22 -14.56
N THR A 196 0.31 16.61 -15.78
CA THR A 196 -0.90 17.39 -16.08
C THR A 196 -2.16 16.62 -15.71
N LYS A 197 -2.22 15.31 -15.99
CA LYS A 197 -3.36 14.48 -15.61
C LYS A 197 -3.52 14.34 -14.10
N LEU A 198 -2.41 14.11 -13.39
CA LEU A 198 -2.41 14.03 -11.92
C LEU A 198 -2.84 15.37 -11.28
N ILE A 199 -2.34 16.50 -11.79
CA ILE A 199 -2.70 17.85 -11.31
C ILE A 199 -4.16 18.18 -11.62
N THR A 200 -4.63 17.92 -12.84
CA THR A 200 -6.04 18.21 -13.22
C THR A 200 -7.02 17.34 -12.45
N HIS A 201 -6.69 16.07 -12.20
CA HIS A 201 -7.45 15.20 -11.32
C HIS A 201 -7.51 15.77 -9.89
N ARG A 202 -6.36 16.22 -9.35
CA ARG A 202 -6.28 16.93 -8.07
C ARG A 202 -7.21 18.14 -8.02
N MET A 203 -7.15 19.03 -9.01
CA MET A 203 -7.96 20.26 -9.03
C MET A 203 -9.47 19.96 -9.10
N ARG A 204 -9.87 18.92 -9.84
CA ARG A 204 -11.27 18.48 -9.91
C ARG A 204 -11.76 17.93 -8.57
N MET A 205 -10.96 17.09 -7.91
CA MET A 205 -11.31 16.53 -6.61
C MET A 205 -11.39 17.60 -5.52
N GLN A 206 -10.46 18.57 -5.52
CA GLN A 206 -10.51 19.73 -4.61
C GLN A 206 -11.78 20.57 -4.78
N LYS A 207 -12.25 20.78 -6.03
CA LYS A 207 -13.50 21.51 -6.30
C LYS A 207 -14.76 20.80 -5.80
N VAL A 208 -14.75 19.47 -5.74
CA VAL A 208 -15.91 18.68 -5.30
C VAL A 208 -15.95 18.55 -3.76
N MET A 209 -14.79 18.61 -3.10
CA MET A 209 -14.66 18.27 -1.66
C MET A 209 -14.38 19.47 -0.74
N GLY A 210 -14.16 20.68 -1.27
CA GLY A 210 -13.92 21.90 -0.48
C GLY A 210 -12.43 22.13 -0.10
N GLU A 211 -12.03 23.40 0.06
CA GLU A 211 -10.63 23.83 0.20
C GLU A 211 -9.95 23.47 1.54
N GLU A 212 -10.69 23.06 2.57
CA GLU A 212 -10.14 22.90 3.93
C GLU A 212 -9.59 21.50 4.28
N SER A 213 -9.70 20.50 3.39
CA SER A 213 -9.22 19.15 3.71
C SER A 213 -7.69 19.03 3.57
N LYS A 214 -6.97 19.35 4.65
CA LYS A 214 -5.51 19.12 4.81
C LYS A 214 -5.09 17.65 4.66
N ALA A 215 -6.04 16.70 4.67
CA ALA A 215 -5.81 15.28 4.44
C ALA A 215 -5.29 14.96 3.02
N PHE A 216 -5.40 15.89 2.06
CA PHE A 216 -5.01 15.68 0.66
C PHE A 216 -3.49 15.75 0.37
N GLY A 217 -2.67 16.21 1.32
CA GLY A 217 -1.23 16.50 1.09
C GLY A 217 -0.34 15.31 0.71
N VAL A 218 -0.74 14.07 1.00
CA VAL A 218 0.17 12.90 0.91
C VAL A 218 -0.04 12.04 -0.35
N TYR A 219 -1.27 11.86 -0.83
CA TYR A 219 -1.49 11.13 -2.09
C TYR A 219 -1.13 11.94 -3.35
N THR A 220 -0.90 13.25 -3.19
CA THR A 220 -0.53 14.16 -4.28
C THR A 220 0.56 15.15 -3.88
N SER A 221 1.46 14.72 -2.98
CA SER A 221 2.64 15.51 -2.66
C SER A 221 3.41 15.81 -3.96
N LEU A 222 4.07 16.97 -4.02
CA LEU A 222 4.95 17.32 -5.14
C LEU A 222 5.92 16.15 -5.42
N THR A 223 6.37 15.47 -4.36
CA THR A 223 7.23 14.28 -4.42
C THR A 223 6.59 13.13 -5.18
N THR A 224 5.32 12.80 -4.96
CA THR A 224 4.61 11.75 -5.71
C THR A 224 4.49 12.10 -7.18
N ILE A 225 4.20 13.38 -7.50
CA ILE A 225 4.15 13.85 -8.89
C ILE A 225 5.56 13.78 -9.52
N LEU A 226 6.61 14.19 -8.80
CA LEU A 226 8.00 14.16 -9.27
C LEU A 226 8.51 12.72 -9.50
N VAL A 227 8.13 11.79 -8.63
CA VAL A 227 8.50 10.37 -8.71
C VAL A 227 7.72 9.64 -9.80
N GLU A 228 6.38 9.77 -9.81
CA GLU A 228 5.52 9.09 -10.80
C GLU A 228 5.71 9.63 -12.23
N SER A 229 6.05 10.91 -12.37
CA SER A 229 6.34 11.51 -13.67
C SER A 229 7.78 11.30 -14.14
N SER A 230 8.67 10.71 -13.33
CA SER A 230 10.12 10.62 -13.62
C SER A 230 10.80 11.98 -13.85
N ALA A 231 10.33 13.06 -13.19
CA ALA A 231 10.84 14.41 -13.39
C ALA A 231 12.34 14.55 -13.04
N LEU A 232 12.82 13.80 -12.03
CA LEU A 232 14.24 13.79 -11.64
C LEU A 232 15.15 13.25 -12.74
N TYR A 233 14.69 12.23 -13.48
CA TYR A 233 15.41 11.72 -14.64
C TYR A 233 15.43 12.76 -15.77
N ALA A 234 14.29 13.41 -16.05
CA ALA A 234 14.24 14.46 -17.07
C ALA A 234 15.21 15.61 -16.74
N ALA A 235 15.29 16.02 -15.47
CA ALA A 235 16.22 17.05 -15.01
C ALA A 235 17.70 16.66 -15.20
N LEU A 236 18.07 15.43 -14.81
CA LEU A 236 19.44 14.92 -15.04
C LEU A 236 19.75 14.78 -16.53
N PHE A 237 18.76 14.42 -17.34
CA PHE A 237 18.91 14.35 -18.79
C PHE A 237 19.19 15.73 -19.39
N PHE A 238 18.55 16.80 -18.88
CA PHE A 238 18.87 18.18 -19.26
C PHE A 238 20.30 18.57 -18.86
N MET A 239 20.72 18.21 -17.65
CA MET A 239 22.09 18.46 -17.17
C MET A 239 23.14 17.73 -18.00
N PHE A 240 22.76 16.66 -18.71
CA PHE A 240 23.62 15.97 -19.67
C PHE A 240 23.55 16.58 -21.08
N ILE A 241 22.35 16.71 -21.66
CA ILE A 241 22.17 17.04 -23.08
C ILE A 241 22.67 18.44 -23.42
N ILE A 242 22.56 19.41 -22.49
CA ILE A 242 23.01 20.78 -22.70
C ILE A 242 24.54 20.81 -22.82
N PRO A 243 25.32 20.32 -21.84
CA PRO A 243 26.77 20.18 -21.99
C PRO A 243 27.17 19.33 -23.20
N PHE A 244 26.44 18.26 -23.49
CA PHE A 244 26.76 17.37 -24.62
C PHE A 244 26.58 18.07 -25.97
N ALA A 245 25.55 18.90 -26.14
CA ALA A 245 25.29 19.63 -27.37
C ALA A 245 26.32 20.73 -27.66
N VAL A 246 26.97 21.27 -26.63
CA VAL A 246 28.00 22.33 -26.74
C VAL A 246 29.43 21.79 -26.57
N ASP A 247 29.62 20.47 -26.58
CA ASP A 247 30.90 19.77 -26.39
C ASP A 247 31.64 20.17 -25.08
N HIS A 248 30.88 20.40 -24.01
CA HIS A 248 31.42 20.78 -22.71
C HIS A 248 31.78 19.54 -21.87
N PRO A 249 32.96 19.51 -21.19
CA PRO A 249 33.45 18.39 -20.38
C PRO A 249 32.46 17.87 -19.33
N ALA A 250 31.57 18.74 -18.83
CA ALA A 250 30.55 18.37 -17.85
C ALA A 250 29.60 17.25 -18.34
N ALA A 251 29.43 17.03 -19.65
CA ALA A 251 28.63 15.92 -20.16
C ALA A 251 29.11 14.55 -19.63
N LYS A 252 30.43 14.41 -19.40
CA LYS A 252 31.07 13.19 -18.88
C LYS A 252 30.70 12.88 -17.43
N LEU A 253 30.33 13.91 -16.67
CA LEU A 253 29.85 13.73 -15.30
C LEU A 253 28.48 13.01 -15.29
N PHE A 254 27.59 13.38 -16.20
CA PHE A 254 26.18 12.98 -16.15
C PHE A 254 25.86 11.69 -16.91
N LEU A 255 26.59 11.35 -17.97
CA LEU A 255 26.30 10.16 -18.80
C LEU A 255 26.28 8.85 -17.99
N PRO A 256 27.27 8.53 -17.12
CA PRO A 256 27.24 7.30 -16.34
C PRO A 256 26.08 7.26 -15.33
N MET A 257 25.70 8.44 -14.79
CA MET A 257 24.58 8.56 -13.84
C MET A 257 23.22 8.30 -14.51
N LEU A 258 23.03 8.73 -15.77
CA LEU A 258 21.77 8.54 -16.49
C LEU A 258 21.38 7.06 -16.59
N ALA A 259 22.35 6.18 -16.86
CA ALA A 259 22.13 4.73 -16.95
C ALA A 259 21.60 4.11 -15.66
N GLN A 260 21.96 4.68 -14.51
CA GLN A 260 21.54 4.20 -13.19
C GLN A 260 20.16 4.75 -12.82
N VAL A 261 19.97 6.05 -13.04
CA VAL A 261 18.73 6.75 -12.72
C VAL A 261 17.55 6.24 -13.56
N GLN A 262 17.79 5.85 -14.81
CA GLN A 262 16.77 5.20 -15.67
C GLN A 262 16.13 3.99 -14.99
N ARG A 263 16.90 3.22 -14.24
CA ARG A 263 16.43 2.01 -13.56
C ARG A 263 15.66 2.32 -12.28
N LEU A 264 16.13 3.31 -11.52
CA LEU A 264 15.57 3.69 -10.22
C LEU A 264 14.07 4.04 -10.31
N PHE A 265 13.67 4.78 -11.34
CA PHE A 265 12.32 5.33 -11.45
C PHE A 265 11.38 4.57 -12.40
N ARG A 266 11.90 3.64 -13.22
CA ARG A 266 11.18 3.12 -14.42
C ARG A 266 11.23 1.61 -14.63
N GLY A 267 11.86 0.85 -13.74
CA GLY A 267 11.78 -0.62 -13.72
C GLY A 267 10.56 -1.16 -12.97
N HIS A 268 9.80 -0.29 -12.30
CA HIS A 268 8.96 -0.66 -11.18
C HIS A 268 7.47 -0.61 -11.54
N SER A 269 6.93 -1.78 -11.90
CA SER A 269 5.48 -2.06 -12.01
C SER A 269 4.70 -1.45 -10.82
N GLN A 270 3.42 -1.13 -10.98
CA GLN A 270 2.54 -0.65 -9.90
C GLN A 270 2.50 -1.58 -8.67
N HIS A 271 3.02 -2.81 -8.74
CA HIS A 271 3.28 -3.65 -7.57
C HIS A 271 4.50 -3.25 -6.72
N VAL A 272 5.42 -2.46 -7.26
CA VAL A 272 6.59 -1.88 -6.59
C VAL A 272 6.38 -0.41 -6.17
N SER A 273 5.16 0.14 -6.38
CA SER A 273 4.68 1.19 -5.46
C SER A 273 4.65 0.71 -3.99
N LYS A 274 4.92 -0.58 -3.75
CA LYS A 274 5.22 -1.21 -2.46
C LYS A 274 6.70 -1.19 -2.04
N ASP A 275 7.70 -1.00 -2.92
CA ASP A 275 9.13 -1.16 -2.57
C ASP A 275 10.09 0.03 -2.84
N THR A 276 9.75 1.06 -3.64
CA THR A 276 10.20 2.44 -3.24
C THR A 276 9.44 2.88 -1.98
N GLY A 277 8.28 2.23 -1.79
CA GLY A 277 7.71 1.87 -0.51
C GLY A 277 8.76 1.47 0.52
N ALA A 278 9.71 0.56 0.33
CA ALA A 278 10.56 0.10 1.44
C ALA A 278 11.36 1.22 2.15
N LEU A 279 11.87 2.22 1.43
CA LEU A 279 12.53 3.38 2.07
C LEU A 279 11.49 4.37 2.62
N SER A 280 10.34 4.54 1.95
CA SER A 280 9.23 5.35 2.47
C SER A 280 8.39 4.66 3.54
N THR A 281 8.43 3.33 3.70
CA THR A 281 7.67 2.39 4.56
C THR A 281 8.50 2.08 5.79
N PHE A 282 9.83 2.05 5.66
CA PHE A 282 10.70 2.25 6.83
C PHE A 282 10.50 3.65 7.44
N LEU A 283 10.00 4.61 6.66
CA LEU A 283 9.63 5.95 7.11
C LEU A 283 8.10 6.15 7.31
N ALA A 284 7.23 5.18 6.98
CA ALA A 284 5.75 5.31 6.98
C ALA A 284 4.98 4.08 7.52
N GLY A 285 5.65 3.13 8.17
CA GLY A 285 5.03 2.06 8.94
C GLY A 285 4.56 0.85 8.12
N GLY A 286 5.34 -0.23 8.18
CA GLY A 286 4.92 -1.56 7.74
C GLY A 286 3.84 -2.18 8.64
N MET A 287 3.44 -3.42 8.31
CA MET A 287 2.58 -4.23 9.19
C MET A 287 3.47 -5.07 10.13
N VAL A 288 3.22 -4.98 11.44
CA VAL A 288 3.87 -5.77 12.48
C VAL A 288 2.82 -6.65 13.14
N GLU A 289 3.11 -7.94 13.27
CA GLU A 289 2.24 -8.86 14.00
C GLU A 289 2.96 -9.46 15.22
N GLY A 290 2.19 -9.84 16.23
CA GLY A 290 2.73 -10.40 17.46
C GLY A 290 1.65 -10.95 18.37
N THR A 291 2.08 -11.35 19.56
CA THR A 291 1.16 -11.73 20.64
C THR A 291 1.56 -11.03 21.92
N VAL A 292 0.58 -10.67 22.75
CA VAL A 292 0.81 -10.20 24.12
C VAL A 292 0.37 -11.28 25.11
N PRO A 293 1.13 -11.53 26.19
CA PRO A 293 0.68 -12.44 27.24
C PRO A 293 -0.48 -11.81 28.01
N PHE A 294 -1.46 -12.63 28.39
CA PHE A 294 -2.59 -12.25 29.24
C PHE A 294 -2.75 -13.30 30.33
N LEU A 295 -2.47 -12.91 31.57
CA LEU A 295 -2.55 -13.80 32.74
C LEU A 295 -3.94 -13.75 33.35
N ILE A 296 -4.63 -14.88 33.37
CA ILE A 296 -5.96 -15.01 33.98
C ILE A 296 -5.86 -16.11 35.04
N ASN A 297 -6.06 -15.74 36.31
CA ASN A 297 -6.03 -16.68 37.44
C ASN A 297 -4.75 -17.55 37.51
N GLY A 298 -3.60 -17.00 37.13
CA GLY A 298 -2.31 -17.69 37.14
C GLY A 298 -1.99 -18.52 35.90
N GLU A 299 -2.89 -18.57 34.92
CA GLU A 299 -2.67 -19.22 33.63
C GLU A 299 -2.37 -18.17 32.55
N GLU A 300 -1.35 -18.41 31.72
CA GLU A 300 -0.97 -17.52 30.62
C GLU A 300 -1.72 -17.88 29.34
N PHE A 301 -2.39 -16.88 28.79
CA PHE A 301 -2.95 -16.89 27.46
C PHE A 301 -2.22 -15.89 26.57
N ARG A 302 -2.44 -15.97 25.26
CA ARG A 302 -1.84 -15.07 24.28
C ARG A 302 -2.91 -14.43 23.40
N THR A 303 -2.92 -13.11 23.38
CA THR A 303 -3.77 -12.32 22.48
C THR A 303 -2.93 -11.89 21.28
N TYR A 304 -3.32 -12.35 20.10
CA TYR A 304 -2.68 -12.01 18.83
C TYR A 304 -3.12 -10.65 18.33
N TYR A 305 -2.19 -9.87 17.76
CA TYR A 305 -2.45 -8.57 17.17
C TYR A 305 -1.70 -8.34 15.86
N GLN A 306 -2.21 -7.41 15.04
CA GLN A 306 -1.53 -6.82 13.89
C GLN A 306 -1.59 -5.29 13.98
N ILE A 307 -0.47 -4.63 13.76
CA ILE A 307 -0.36 -3.16 13.72
C ILE A 307 -0.02 -2.77 12.29
N TYR A 308 -0.84 -1.94 11.67
CA TYR A 308 -0.53 -1.26 10.42
C TYR A 308 -0.14 0.18 10.72
N GLY A 309 0.98 0.66 10.17
CA GLY A 309 1.53 1.98 10.47
C GLY A 309 2.52 1.96 11.65
N THR A 310 3.14 3.11 11.95
CA THR A 310 4.12 3.24 13.04
C THR A 310 3.52 3.97 14.24
N ILE A 311 3.53 3.33 15.40
CA ILE A 311 3.24 3.98 16.68
C ILE A 311 4.52 4.69 17.12
N ALA A 312 4.66 5.97 16.81
CA ALA A 312 5.88 6.75 17.07
C ALA A 312 5.81 7.53 18.39
N ASP A 313 4.73 8.30 18.59
CA ASP A 313 4.47 9.11 19.78
C ASP A 313 2.96 9.38 19.95
N ASP A 314 2.59 10.19 20.96
CA ASP A 314 1.19 10.55 21.27
C ASP A 314 0.54 11.53 20.25
N SER A 315 1.25 11.97 19.21
CA SER A 315 0.70 12.92 18.22
C SER A 315 -0.28 12.28 17.23
N LEU A 316 -0.26 10.95 17.11
CA LEU A 316 -1.19 10.16 16.28
C LEU A 316 -1.63 8.90 17.06
N PRO A 317 -2.58 9.05 18.00
CA PRO A 317 -3.03 7.95 18.86
C PRO A 317 -3.59 6.79 18.02
N PRO A 318 -3.12 5.53 18.11
CA PRO A 318 -3.58 4.44 17.27
C PRO A 318 -5.08 4.15 17.38
N LEU A 319 -5.68 3.65 16.30
CA LEU A 319 -7.05 3.12 16.27
C LEU A 319 -7.04 1.62 16.53
N ILE A 320 -7.61 1.18 17.66
CA ILE A 320 -7.82 -0.24 17.96
C ILE A 320 -9.15 -0.69 17.34
N ALA A 321 -9.10 -1.66 16.42
CA ALA A 321 -10.26 -2.22 15.74
C ALA A 321 -10.73 -3.52 16.42
N ILE A 322 -11.93 -3.48 17.00
CA ILE A 322 -12.54 -4.60 17.74
C ILE A 322 -13.56 -5.31 16.86
N HIS A 323 -13.28 -6.58 16.57
CA HIS A 323 -14.17 -7.40 15.75
C HIS A 323 -15.44 -7.84 16.47
N GLY A 324 -16.43 -8.12 15.63
CA GLY A 324 -17.74 -8.63 16.02
C GLY A 324 -17.81 -10.13 16.32
N GLY A 325 -19.03 -10.66 16.23
CA GLY A 325 -19.39 -12.03 16.62
C GLY A 325 -20.41 -12.00 17.78
N PRO A 326 -20.03 -12.39 19.01
CA PRO A 326 -18.68 -12.76 19.44
C PRO A 326 -18.23 -14.08 18.82
N GLY A 327 -16.91 -14.26 18.71
CA GLY A 327 -16.30 -15.48 18.17
C GLY A 327 -15.74 -15.38 16.75
N TYR A 328 -15.81 -14.21 16.10
CA TYR A 328 -15.15 -13.99 14.81
C TYR A 328 -13.65 -13.71 14.97
N THR A 329 -13.00 -13.27 13.90
CA THR A 329 -11.61 -12.81 13.87
C THR A 329 -11.53 -11.39 13.32
N HIS A 330 -10.34 -10.79 13.36
CA HIS A 330 -10.12 -9.46 12.77
C HIS A 330 -10.17 -9.43 11.24
N ASP A 331 -10.07 -10.57 10.54
CA ASP A 331 -9.83 -10.63 9.09
C ASP A 331 -10.84 -9.81 8.27
N TYR A 332 -12.12 -9.87 8.62
CA TYR A 332 -13.16 -9.13 7.91
C TYR A 332 -13.07 -7.62 8.12
N LEU A 333 -12.39 -7.13 9.17
CA LEU A 333 -12.11 -5.71 9.35
C LEU A 333 -10.93 -5.22 8.50
N GLY A 334 -10.30 -6.11 7.72
CA GLY A 334 -9.13 -5.82 6.89
C GLY A 334 -9.15 -4.52 6.08
N PRO A 335 -10.28 -4.05 5.52
CA PRO A 335 -10.34 -2.75 4.85
C PRO A 335 -9.91 -1.56 5.72
N LEU A 336 -10.09 -1.62 7.04
CA LEU A 336 -9.67 -0.56 7.96
C LEU A 336 -8.14 -0.32 7.92
N ALA A 337 -7.34 -1.27 7.41
CA ALA A 337 -5.90 -1.08 7.22
C ALA A 337 -5.58 0.03 6.20
N ASP A 338 -6.56 0.51 5.43
CA ASP A 338 -6.40 1.67 4.57
C ASP A 338 -6.30 2.99 5.34
N ILE A 339 -6.81 3.06 6.59
CA ILE A 339 -6.63 4.20 7.49
C ILE A 339 -5.13 4.39 7.78
N ALA A 340 -4.40 3.29 8.00
CA ALA A 340 -2.94 3.32 8.19
C ALA A 340 -2.15 3.72 6.94
N LYS A 341 -2.78 3.80 5.77
CA LYS A 341 -2.18 4.31 4.53
C LYS A 341 -2.64 5.73 4.23
N SER A 342 -3.61 6.24 4.97
CA SER A 342 -4.17 7.57 4.79
C SER A 342 -3.27 8.66 5.35
N ASN A 343 -3.70 9.92 5.26
CA ASN A 343 -2.90 11.04 5.73
C ASN A 343 -3.68 11.93 6.71
N PRO A 344 -3.18 12.10 7.95
CA PRO A 344 -1.95 11.50 8.48
C PRO A 344 -2.04 9.97 8.56
N LEU A 345 -0.87 9.31 8.59
CA LEU A 345 -0.76 7.86 8.71
C LEU A 345 -1.20 7.46 10.11
N GLN A 346 -2.48 7.16 10.24
CA GLN A 346 -3.11 6.79 11.51
C GLN A 346 -2.85 5.30 11.79
N PRO A 347 -2.06 4.92 12.80
CA PRO A 347 -1.80 3.51 13.03
C PRO A 347 -3.08 2.78 13.40
N VAL A 348 -3.26 1.56 12.90
CA VAL A 348 -4.44 0.72 13.16
C VAL A 348 -3.98 -0.59 13.78
N ILE A 349 -4.58 -0.94 14.91
CA ILE A 349 -4.30 -2.16 15.66
C ILE A 349 -5.51 -3.08 15.51
N PHE A 350 -5.32 -4.20 14.84
CA PHE A 350 -6.24 -5.33 14.84
C PHE A 350 -5.81 -6.33 15.89
N TYR A 351 -6.76 -7.04 16.50
CA TYR A 351 -6.44 -8.18 17.35
C TYR A 351 -7.54 -9.23 17.26
N ASP A 352 -7.18 -10.49 17.48
CA ASP A 352 -8.14 -11.57 17.64
C ASP A 352 -8.48 -11.69 19.13
N GLN A 353 -9.75 -11.55 19.50
CA GLN A 353 -10.20 -11.75 20.87
C GLN A 353 -9.95 -13.18 21.33
N LEU A 354 -9.67 -13.36 22.62
CA LEU A 354 -9.37 -14.65 23.23
C LEU A 354 -10.40 -15.72 22.87
N GLY A 355 -9.91 -16.90 22.48
CA GLY A 355 -10.71 -18.02 21.98
C GLY A 355 -10.80 -18.12 20.46
N ASN A 356 -10.40 -17.08 19.73
CA ASN A 356 -10.59 -17.01 18.27
C ASN A 356 -9.28 -16.83 17.50
N GLY A 357 -9.33 -17.11 16.20
CA GLY A 357 -8.25 -16.83 15.26
C GLY A 357 -6.90 -17.38 15.71
N LYS A 358 -5.91 -16.50 15.79
CA LYS A 358 -4.54 -16.81 16.22
C LYS A 358 -4.29 -16.60 17.73
N SER A 359 -5.30 -16.16 18.49
CA SER A 359 -5.22 -16.06 19.95
C SER A 359 -5.40 -17.42 20.61
N SER A 360 -5.02 -17.55 21.88
CA SER A 360 -5.19 -18.78 22.65
C SER A 360 -6.65 -19.27 22.59
N ARG A 361 -6.83 -20.55 22.25
CA ARG A 361 -8.14 -21.21 22.22
C ARG A 361 -8.66 -21.47 23.64
N LEU A 362 -9.99 -21.43 23.79
CA LEU A 362 -10.67 -21.59 25.09
C LEU A 362 -11.59 -22.82 25.14
N THR A 363 -11.42 -23.77 24.22
CA THR A 363 -12.27 -24.97 24.07
C THR A 363 -12.38 -25.82 25.34
N SER A 364 -11.37 -25.78 26.22
CA SER A 364 -11.34 -26.51 27.49
C SER A 364 -11.90 -25.72 28.69
N LYS A 365 -12.28 -24.45 28.51
CA LYS A 365 -12.71 -23.59 29.61
C LYS A 365 -14.19 -23.80 29.97
N PRO A 366 -14.53 -23.75 31.26
CA PRO A 366 -15.92 -23.85 31.68
C PRO A 366 -16.72 -22.62 31.23
N PRO A 367 -18.06 -22.73 31.08
CA PRO A 367 -18.90 -21.60 30.67
C PRO A 367 -18.73 -20.34 31.51
N ASP A 368 -18.47 -20.47 32.81
CA ASP A 368 -18.27 -19.34 33.73
C ASP A 368 -17.00 -18.53 33.48
N PHE A 369 -16.03 -19.08 32.74
CA PHE A 369 -14.83 -18.35 32.32
C PHE A 369 -15.14 -17.18 31.38
N PHE A 370 -16.15 -17.33 30.52
CA PHE A 370 -16.49 -16.34 29.49
C PHE A 370 -17.35 -15.23 30.10
N SER A 371 -16.95 -13.97 29.94
CA SER A 371 -17.75 -12.83 30.41
C SER A 371 -17.41 -11.58 29.61
N VAL A 372 -18.30 -10.58 29.64
CA VAL A 372 -17.97 -9.25 29.09
C VAL A 372 -16.72 -8.70 29.77
N ARG A 373 -16.61 -8.91 31.10
CA ARG A 373 -15.48 -8.47 31.90
C ARG A 373 -14.14 -9.04 31.41
N LEU A 374 -14.10 -10.34 31.08
CA LEU A 374 -12.92 -10.99 30.52
C LEU A 374 -12.38 -10.23 29.30
N TYR A 375 -13.26 -9.89 28.36
CA TYR A 375 -12.86 -9.21 27.13
C TYR A 375 -12.54 -7.71 27.34
N VAL A 376 -13.16 -7.06 28.34
CA VAL A 376 -12.79 -5.71 28.79
C VAL A 376 -11.37 -5.71 29.37
N ASP A 377 -11.06 -6.68 30.23
CA ASP A 377 -9.73 -6.86 30.81
C ASP A 377 -8.69 -7.23 29.73
N GLU A 378 -9.08 -7.99 28.71
CA GLU A 378 -8.21 -8.28 27.55
C GLU A 378 -7.81 -7.00 26.80
N ILE A 379 -8.75 -6.09 26.53
CA ILE A 379 -8.44 -4.79 25.89
C ILE A 379 -7.49 -3.97 26.77
N ALA A 380 -7.74 -3.94 28.08
CA ALA A 380 -6.88 -3.24 29.03
C ALA A 380 -5.45 -3.82 29.01
N ASN A 381 -5.32 -5.15 29.00
CA ASN A 381 -4.04 -5.84 28.88
C ASN A 381 -3.36 -5.53 27.53
N LEU A 382 -4.09 -5.51 26.41
CA LEU A 382 -3.52 -5.16 25.10
C LEU A 382 -2.97 -3.73 25.10
N VAL A 383 -3.75 -2.77 25.61
CA VAL A 383 -3.34 -1.36 25.77
C VAL A 383 -2.08 -1.24 26.62
N GLU A 384 -2.03 -1.93 27.77
CA GLU A 384 -0.87 -1.93 28.67
C GLU A 384 0.37 -2.52 27.99
N LYS A 385 0.26 -3.72 27.40
CA LYS A 385 1.40 -4.46 26.83
C LYS A 385 1.97 -3.82 25.57
N LEU A 386 1.15 -3.08 24.83
CA LEU A 386 1.59 -2.26 23.69
C LEU A 386 2.05 -0.86 24.11
N ASN A 387 2.02 -0.54 25.41
CA ASN A 387 2.40 0.76 25.98
C ASN A 387 1.64 1.95 25.35
N LEU A 388 0.33 1.78 25.13
CA LEU A 388 -0.49 2.81 24.49
C LEU A 388 -0.92 3.86 25.53
N THR A 389 -0.30 5.03 25.49
CA THR A 389 -0.60 6.18 26.34
C THR A 389 -1.80 6.98 25.85
N SER A 390 -2.07 6.94 24.55
CA SER A 390 -3.27 7.49 23.92
C SER A 390 -3.74 6.59 22.78
N TYR A 391 -5.06 6.46 22.57
CA TYR A 391 -5.63 5.64 21.50
C TYR A 391 -7.12 5.94 21.25
N HIS A 392 -7.63 5.51 20.10
CA HIS A 392 -9.04 5.45 19.76
C HIS A 392 -9.50 3.99 19.66
N ILE A 393 -10.79 3.73 19.81
CA ILE A 393 -11.37 2.40 19.61
C ILE A 393 -12.48 2.46 18.58
N LEU A 394 -12.45 1.57 17.59
CA LEU A 394 -13.57 1.27 16.70
C LEU A 394 -14.09 -0.13 17.01
N GLY A 395 -15.32 -0.21 17.50
CA GLY A 395 -16.02 -1.47 17.73
C GLY A 395 -17.07 -1.73 16.66
N HIS A 396 -16.94 -2.86 15.95
CA HIS A 396 -17.92 -3.27 14.94
C HIS A 396 -18.82 -4.40 15.45
N SER A 397 -20.14 -4.30 15.23
CA SER A 397 -21.10 -5.33 15.67
C SER A 397 -20.94 -5.60 17.17
N TRP A 398 -20.74 -6.84 17.63
CA TRP A 398 -20.39 -7.17 19.03
C TRP A 398 -19.24 -6.32 19.61
N GLY A 399 -18.25 -5.94 18.80
CA GLY A 399 -17.15 -5.10 19.24
C GLY A 399 -17.58 -3.72 19.74
N GLY A 400 -18.76 -3.24 19.33
CA GLY A 400 -19.34 -1.97 19.80
C GLY A 400 -19.73 -2.00 21.29
N PRO A 401 -20.65 -2.90 21.73
CA PRO A 401 -20.89 -3.20 23.14
C PRO A 401 -19.61 -3.31 23.96
N LEU A 402 -18.63 -4.07 23.44
CA LEU A 402 -17.39 -4.32 24.16
C LEU A 402 -16.55 -3.04 24.32
N ALA A 403 -16.44 -2.21 23.27
CA ALA A 403 -15.77 -0.91 23.33
C ALA A 403 -16.46 0.06 24.30
N ALA A 404 -17.79 0.04 24.34
CA ALA A 404 -18.58 0.89 25.23
C ALA A 404 -18.45 0.44 26.71
N GLU A 405 -18.50 -0.87 26.96
CA GLU A 405 -18.25 -1.49 28.26
C GLU A 405 -16.85 -1.18 28.78
N PHE A 406 -15.83 -1.18 27.91
CA PHE A 406 -14.47 -0.80 28.26
C PHE A 406 -14.40 0.63 28.83
N GLU A 407 -15.01 1.62 28.17
CA GLU A 407 -15.05 3.00 28.70
C GLU A 407 -15.93 3.10 29.95
N VAL A 408 -17.10 2.46 30.00
CA VAL A 408 -18.02 2.55 31.14
C VAL A 408 -17.41 1.93 32.40
N GLN A 409 -16.74 0.78 32.29
CA GLN A 409 -16.19 0.06 33.44
C GLN A 409 -14.85 0.59 33.91
N LEU A 410 -13.98 1.02 32.98
CA LEU A 410 -12.59 1.36 33.32
C LEU A 410 -12.29 2.85 33.21
N GLN A 411 -13.03 3.58 32.39
CA GLN A 411 -12.84 5.01 32.18
C GLN A 411 -11.35 5.42 31.99
N PRO A 412 -10.59 4.73 31.12
CA PRO A 412 -9.16 4.93 30.99
C PRO A 412 -8.81 6.34 30.52
N ARG A 413 -7.68 6.87 30.99
CA ARG A 413 -7.23 8.23 30.64
C ARG A 413 -6.74 8.35 29.19
N GLY A 414 -6.20 7.25 28.63
CA GLY A 414 -5.63 7.23 27.29
C GLY A 414 -6.66 7.18 26.16
N LEU A 415 -7.90 6.80 26.44
CA LEU A 415 -8.94 6.71 25.40
C LEU A 415 -9.36 8.11 24.95
N LYS A 416 -9.20 8.39 23.66
CA LYS A 416 -9.50 9.69 23.03
C LYS A 416 -10.91 9.74 22.43
N SER A 417 -11.38 8.65 21.83
CA SER A 417 -12.73 8.56 21.26
C SER A 417 -13.19 7.13 21.05
N LEU A 418 -14.51 6.94 20.96
CA LEU A 418 -15.14 5.71 20.51
C LEU A 418 -15.75 5.86 19.13
N ILE A 419 -15.65 4.82 18.31
CA ILE A 419 -16.42 4.64 17.07
C ILE A 419 -17.22 3.35 17.24
N ILE A 420 -18.55 3.46 17.18
CA ILE A 420 -19.46 2.32 17.23
C ILE A 420 -20.03 2.14 15.82
N ALA A 421 -19.68 1.04 15.16
CA ALA A 421 -20.08 0.77 13.77
C ALA A 421 -21.02 -0.43 13.71
N ASN A 422 -22.21 -0.24 13.13
CA ASN A 422 -23.14 -1.31 12.77
C ASN A 422 -23.42 -2.25 13.95
N SER A 423 -23.89 -1.68 15.05
CA SER A 423 -23.83 -2.30 16.37
C SER A 423 -25.15 -2.20 17.15
N LEU A 424 -25.11 -2.37 18.47
CA LEU A 424 -26.28 -2.39 19.34
C LEU A 424 -25.99 -1.80 20.73
N ALA A 425 -27.02 -1.20 21.34
CA ALA A 425 -26.99 -0.78 22.75
C ALA A 425 -27.78 -1.72 23.68
N SER A 426 -28.56 -2.64 23.12
CA SER A 426 -29.34 -3.64 23.85
C SER A 426 -29.66 -4.85 22.99
N MET A 427 -29.54 -6.05 23.56
CA MET A 427 -29.91 -7.29 22.87
C MET A 427 -31.42 -7.41 22.62
N ALA A 428 -32.26 -6.72 23.39
CA ALA A 428 -33.71 -6.67 23.13
C ALA A 428 -34.01 -5.98 21.78
N LEU A 429 -33.26 -4.94 21.43
CA LEU A 429 -33.40 -4.23 20.16
C LEU A 429 -32.92 -5.09 18.98
N VAL A 430 -31.87 -5.91 19.19
CA VAL A 430 -31.40 -6.87 18.19
C VAL A 430 -32.47 -7.91 17.88
N GLY A 431 -33.11 -8.49 18.90
CA GLY A 431 -34.16 -9.48 18.71
C GLY A 431 -35.33 -8.94 17.89
N ARG A 432 -35.72 -7.69 18.15
CA ARG A 432 -36.72 -6.98 17.33
C ARG A 432 -36.24 -6.79 15.89
N SER A 433 -35.02 -6.30 15.69
CA SER A 433 -34.47 -6.03 14.36
C SER A 433 -34.37 -7.29 13.51
N PHE A 434 -33.90 -8.39 14.09
CA PHE A 434 -33.84 -9.67 13.41
C PHE A 434 -35.23 -10.15 13.00
N SER A 435 -36.23 -10.07 13.90
CA SER A 435 -37.60 -10.46 13.56
C SER A 435 -38.13 -9.67 12.36
N GLU A 436 -38.01 -8.33 12.41
CA GLU A 436 -38.48 -7.44 11.34
C GLU A 436 -37.74 -7.69 10.00
N ARG A 437 -36.44 -7.98 10.04
CA ARG A 437 -35.67 -8.31 8.82
C ARG A 437 -36.03 -9.69 8.27
N ILE A 438 -36.23 -10.68 9.13
CA ILE A 438 -36.66 -12.02 8.71
C ILE A 438 -38.03 -11.97 8.04
N ASP A 439 -38.96 -11.16 8.56
CA ASP A 439 -40.30 -10.95 7.95
C ASP A 439 -40.27 -10.47 6.50
N THR A 440 -39.15 -9.88 6.06
CA THR A 440 -38.98 -9.37 4.70
C THR A 440 -38.23 -10.32 3.76
N LEU A 441 -37.81 -11.50 4.25
CA LEU A 441 -37.20 -12.56 3.45
C LEU A 441 -38.26 -13.36 2.70
N ASP A 442 -37.84 -14.10 1.67
CA ASP A 442 -38.76 -14.89 0.85
C ASP A 442 -39.24 -16.15 1.58
N ASN A 443 -38.49 -16.62 2.59
CA ASN A 443 -38.74 -17.83 3.37
C ASN A 443 -38.67 -17.59 4.90
N PRO A 444 -39.47 -16.66 5.46
CA PRO A 444 -39.34 -16.21 6.85
C PRO A 444 -39.49 -17.34 7.87
N GLU A 445 -40.46 -18.24 7.69
CA GLU A 445 -40.70 -19.37 8.61
C GLU A 445 -39.56 -20.39 8.61
N GLU A 446 -38.97 -20.66 7.44
CA GLU A 446 -37.81 -21.54 7.33
C GLU A 446 -36.60 -20.94 8.03
N VAL A 447 -36.35 -19.64 7.83
CA VAL A 447 -35.26 -18.90 8.48
C VAL A 447 -35.44 -18.90 10.01
N ARG A 448 -36.65 -18.64 10.52
CA ARG A 448 -36.93 -18.72 11.97
C ARG A 448 -36.68 -20.12 12.52
N SER A 449 -37.18 -21.13 11.83
CA SER A 449 -37.01 -22.54 12.21
C SER A 449 -35.53 -22.94 12.23
N GLY A 450 -34.76 -22.54 11.22
CA GLY A 450 -33.32 -22.78 11.15
C GLY A 450 -32.55 -22.07 12.27
N MET A 451 -32.86 -20.80 12.56
CA MET A 451 -32.22 -20.04 13.65
C MET A 451 -32.42 -20.68 15.02
N ALA A 452 -33.58 -21.31 15.26
CA ALA A 452 -33.86 -22.02 16.52
C ALA A 452 -33.07 -23.34 16.67
N LYS A 453 -32.48 -23.85 15.59
CA LYS A 453 -31.86 -25.18 15.54
C LYS A 453 -30.34 -25.19 15.60
N LYS A 454 -29.68 -24.12 16.09
CA LYS A 454 -28.20 -24.01 16.17
C LYS A 454 -27.51 -25.29 16.66
N LYS A 455 -28.03 -25.94 17.71
CA LYS A 455 -27.46 -27.16 18.31
C LYS A 455 -27.97 -28.46 17.69
N THR A 456 -29.21 -28.48 17.19
CA THR A 456 -29.88 -29.70 16.73
C THR A 456 -29.72 -29.94 15.22
N ASP A 457 -29.55 -28.86 14.45
CA ASP A 457 -29.35 -28.88 13.00
C ASP A 457 -28.47 -27.67 12.58
N PRO A 458 -27.14 -27.79 12.71
CA PRO A 458 -26.20 -26.72 12.36
C PRO A 458 -26.27 -26.30 10.88
N LYS A 459 -26.67 -27.21 9.98
CA LYS A 459 -26.82 -26.94 8.55
C LYS A 459 -28.01 -26.02 8.30
N ALA A 460 -29.17 -26.33 8.89
CA ALA A 460 -30.33 -25.45 8.83
C ALA A 460 -30.07 -24.09 9.49
N TYR A 461 -29.35 -24.06 10.62
CA TYR A 461 -28.94 -22.81 11.26
C TYR A 461 -28.05 -21.97 10.34
N ARG A 462 -27.03 -22.58 9.72
CA ARG A 462 -26.14 -21.91 8.77
C ARG A 462 -26.92 -21.35 7.58
N ALA A 463 -27.82 -22.13 6.98
CA ALA A 463 -28.63 -21.68 5.86
C ALA A 463 -29.51 -20.47 6.24
N ALA A 464 -30.15 -20.51 7.40
CA ALA A 464 -30.93 -19.39 7.92
C ALA A 464 -30.09 -18.13 8.17
N MET A 465 -28.90 -18.27 8.74
CA MET A 465 -27.97 -17.16 8.95
C MET A 465 -27.46 -16.59 7.62
N MET A 466 -27.14 -17.43 6.63
CA MET A 466 -26.73 -16.99 5.30
C MET A 466 -27.84 -16.23 4.57
N ALA A 467 -29.10 -16.66 4.69
CA ALA A 467 -30.23 -15.94 4.11
C ALA A 467 -30.37 -14.52 4.67
N LEU A 468 -30.22 -14.35 5.98
CA LEU A 468 -30.23 -13.04 6.62
C LEU A 468 -29.00 -12.21 6.22
N TYR A 469 -27.80 -12.79 6.31
CA TYR A 469 -26.52 -12.10 6.09
C TYR A 469 -26.33 -11.69 4.63
N GLY A 470 -26.70 -12.55 3.68
CA GLY A 470 -26.61 -12.22 2.26
C GLY A 470 -27.40 -10.97 1.90
N ARG A 471 -28.56 -10.75 2.53
CA ARG A 471 -29.44 -9.61 2.23
C ARG A 471 -29.19 -8.38 3.08
N TYR A 472 -28.76 -8.56 4.34
CA TYR A 472 -28.70 -7.49 5.34
C TYR A 472 -27.34 -7.35 6.02
N ALA A 473 -26.34 -8.15 5.66
CA ALA A 473 -24.98 -8.00 6.17
C ALA A 473 -23.93 -7.64 5.11
N ILE A 474 -24.01 -8.24 3.91
CA ILE A 474 -23.05 -8.03 2.81
C ILE A 474 -23.75 -7.63 1.50
N ARG A 475 -24.91 -6.97 1.61
CA ARG A 475 -25.84 -6.72 0.49
C ARG A 475 -25.18 -6.09 -0.73
N TYR A 476 -24.25 -5.17 -0.51
CA TYR A 476 -23.62 -4.37 -1.57
C TYR A 476 -22.17 -4.78 -1.86
N VAL A 477 -21.71 -5.90 -1.30
CA VAL A 477 -20.44 -6.53 -1.68
C VAL A 477 -20.60 -7.10 -3.08
N LYS A 478 -19.78 -6.64 -4.03
CA LYS A 478 -19.95 -6.93 -5.47
C LYS A 478 -19.04 -8.04 -5.96
N GLU A 479 -18.06 -8.41 -5.14
CA GLU A 479 -17.07 -9.43 -5.42
C GLU A 479 -17.72 -10.82 -5.46
N ASP A 480 -17.49 -11.53 -6.57
CA ASP A 480 -17.93 -12.90 -6.79
C ASP A 480 -16.71 -13.76 -7.21
N PRO A 481 -16.29 -14.76 -6.41
CA PRO A 481 -16.89 -15.16 -5.13
C PRO A 481 -16.70 -14.13 -4.01
N VAL A 482 -17.60 -14.16 -3.01
CA VAL A 482 -17.50 -13.34 -1.80
C VAL A 482 -16.10 -13.49 -1.18
N PRO A 483 -15.43 -12.39 -0.77
CA PRO A 483 -14.10 -12.43 -0.18
C PRO A 483 -14.05 -13.39 1.00
N LYS A 484 -12.97 -14.16 1.09
CA LYS A 484 -12.79 -15.16 2.17
C LYS A 484 -12.81 -14.53 3.56
N GLU A 485 -12.37 -13.27 3.66
CA GLU A 485 -12.35 -12.49 4.89
C GLU A 485 -13.76 -12.24 5.42
N LEU A 486 -14.78 -12.14 4.54
CA LEU A 486 -16.18 -11.97 4.90
C LEU A 486 -16.91 -13.29 5.20
N ARG A 487 -16.26 -14.44 4.97
CA ARG A 487 -16.80 -15.78 5.28
C ARG A 487 -16.68 -16.13 6.78
N VAL A 488 -16.86 -15.15 7.66
CA VAL A 488 -16.66 -15.28 9.12
C VAL A 488 -17.51 -16.36 9.79
N LEU A 489 -18.68 -16.67 9.22
CA LEU A 489 -19.54 -17.75 9.71
C LEU A 489 -18.94 -19.14 9.47
N ASP A 490 -18.11 -19.30 8.44
CA ASP A 490 -17.37 -20.53 8.17
C ASP A 490 -16.31 -20.73 9.26
N THR A 491 -15.69 -19.63 9.70
CA THR A 491 -14.71 -19.57 10.78
C THR A 491 -15.31 -19.83 12.16
N VAL A 492 -16.63 -19.73 12.35
CA VAL A 492 -17.28 -20.06 13.65
C VAL A 492 -17.90 -21.44 13.63
N LEU A 493 -18.59 -21.79 12.55
CA LEU A 493 -19.40 -23.01 12.50
C LEU A 493 -18.64 -24.20 11.92
N GLY A 494 -17.48 -23.97 11.28
CA GLY A 494 -16.75 -25.01 10.55
C GLY A 494 -17.49 -25.40 9.28
N ASP A 495 -16.88 -25.19 8.13
CA ASP A 495 -17.39 -25.77 6.89
C ASP A 495 -16.98 -27.25 6.82
N GLU A 496 -17.94 -28.17 6.72
CA GLU A 496 -17.69 -29.60 6.51
C GLU A 496 -16.98 -29.85 5.16
N GLU A 497 -17.14 -28.97 4.16
CA GLU A 497 -16.49 -29.10 2.84
C GLU A 497 -15.02 -28.62 2.84
N THR A 498 -14.64 -27.64 3.66
CA THR A 498 -13.26 -27.11 3.67
C THR A 498 -12.44 -27.51 4.89
N GLY A 499 -13.04 -28.07 5.95
CA GLY A 499 -12.34 -28.78 7.02
C GLY A 499 -11.34 -28.00 7.87
N GLU A 500 -11.36 -26.65 7.87
CA GLU A 500 -10.35 -25.88 8.61
C GLU A 500 -10.93 -24.87 9.61
N GLY A 501 -10.57 -25.05 10.89
CA GLY A 501 -10.35 -23.96 11.86
C GLY A 501 -11.53 -23.37 12.61
N GLY A 502 -12.77 -23.80 12.32
CA GLY A 502 -13.99 -23.29 12.95
C GLY A 502 -14.17 -23.68 14.42
N ASP A 503 -14.53 -22.74 15.30
CA ASP A 503 -14.76 -22.99 16.73
C ASP A 503 -15.93 -22.16 17.29
N PRO A 504 -17.07 -22.78 17.67
CA PRO A 504 -18.22 -22.06 18.20
C PRO A 504 -18.11 -21.75 19.70
N THR A 505 -17.05 -22.19 20.39
CA THR A 505 -16.93 -22.13 21.86
C THR A 505 -17.26 -20.76 22.43
N VAL A 506 -16.65 -19.69 21.87
CA VAL A 506 -16.88 -18.33 22.35
C VAL A 506 -18.34 -17.91 22.11
N SER A 507 -18.86 -18.14 20.90
CA SER A 507 -20.23 -17.81 20.53
C SER A 507 -21.26 -18.53 21.41
N ASP A 508 -21.04 -19.81 21.71
CA ASP A 508 -21.94 -20.66 22.49
C ASP A 508 -21.96 -20.31 23.97
N ASN A 509 -20.83 -19.88 24.54
CA ASN A 509 -20.75 -19.51 25.95
C ASN A 509 -21.14 -18.04 26.20
N MET A 510 -20.86 -17.14 25.27
CA MET A 510 -21.24 -15.72 25.41
C MET A 510 -22.71 -15.46 25.08
N GLY A 511 -23.30 -16.16 24.10
CA GLY A 511 -24.67 -15.93 23.65
C GLY A 511 -25.72 -15.96 24.79
N PRO A 512 -25.75 -17.00 25.65
CA PRO A 512 -26.67 -17.04 26.80
C PRO A 512 -26.42 -15.91 27.81
N LYS A 513 -25.15 -15.54 28.02
CA LYS A 513 -24.76 -14.53 29.01
C LYS A 513 -25.12 -13.11 28.59
N THR A 514 -25.13 -12.84 27.29
CA THR A 514 -25.45 -11.51 26.76
C THR A 514 -26.93 -11.37 26.40
N ARG A 515 -27.76 -12.41 26.52
CA ARG A 515 -29.18 -12.39 26.10
C ARG A 515 -29.99 -11.18 26.62
N ASN A 516 -29.73 -10.76 27.86
CA ASN A 516 -30.40 -9.64 28.51
C ASN A 516 -29.50 -8.40 28.63
N TRP A 517 -28.36 -8.37 27.92
CA TRP A 517 -27.39 -7.30 28.01
C TRP A 517 -27.97 -5.99 27.46
N THR A 518 -27.70 -4.90 28.18
CA THR A 518 -27.93 -3.53 27.73
C THR A 518 -27.00 -2.57 28.45
N ILE A 519 -26.57 -1.52 27.74
CA ILE A 519 -25.75 -0.45 28.30
C ILE A 519 -26.50 0.89 28.37
N ILE A 520 -27.78 0.94 27.96
CA ILE A 520 -28.54 2.17 27.72
C ILE A 520 -28.49 3.13 28.91
N ASP A 521 -28.76 2.63 30.12
CA ASP A 521 -28.77 3.44 31.35
C ASP A 521 -27.38 3.93 31.77
N GLN A 522 -26.32 3.33 31.23
CA GLN A 522 -24.93 3.66 31.54
C GLN A 522 -24.28 4.56 30.47
N LEU A 523 -24.95 4.80 29.33
CA LEU A 523 -24.44 5.67 28.27
C LEU A 523 -24.05 7.08 28.72
N PRO A 524 -24.74 7.73 29.69
CA PRO A 524 -24.31 9.02 30.22
C PRO A 524 -22.91 9.01 30.86
N SER A 525 -22.40 7.84 31.24
CA SER A 525 -21.07 7.64 31.84
C SER A 525 -19.94 7.59 30.79
N ILE A 526 -20.24 7.51 29.49
CA ILE A 526 -19.23 7.58 28.43
C ILE A 526 -18.75 9.04 28.31
N ARG A 527 -17.48 9.28 28.62
CA ARG A 527 -16.92 10.64 28.72
C ARG A 527 -16.30 11.12 27.41
N VAL A 528 -15.79 10.20 26.62
CA VAL A 528 -15.10 10.48 25.36
C VAL A 528 -16.09 10.76 24.24
N PRO A 529 -15.73 11.56 23.21
CA PRO A 529 -16.53 11.72 22.01
C PRO A 529 -16.84 10.36 21.36
N LEU A 530 -18.05 10.22 20.82
CA LEU A 530 -18.52 9.00 20.15
C LEU A 530 -18.97 9.30 18.72
N LEU A 531 -18.47 8.51 17.77
CA LEU A 531 -18.98 8.45 16.40
C LEU A 531 -19.80 7.18 16.23
N LEU A 532 -21.08 7.34 15.91
CA LEU A 532 -21.97 6.26 15.54
C LEU A 532 -22.04 6.14 14.02
N LEU A 533 -21.74 4.96 13.49
CA LEU A 533 -21.82 4.64 12.07
C LEU A 533 -22.81 3.50 11.86
N THR A 534 -23.79 3.68 10.95
CA THR A 534 -24.79 2.64 10.65
C THR A 534 -24.97 2.50 9.15
N GLY A 535 -25.31 1.29 8.68
CA GLY A 535 -25.81 1.09 7.32
C GLY A 535 -27.34 1.14 7.29
N LYS A 536 -27.90 1.74 6.23
CA LYS A 536 -29.36 1.83 6.06
C LYS A 536 -30.03 0.46 5.93
N GLU A 537 -29.37 -0.46 5.24
CA GLU A 537 -29.87 -1.82 4.99
C GLU A 537 -29.28 -2.85 5.96
N ASP A 538 -28.82 -2.41 7.14
CA ASP A 538 -28.21 -3.30 8.13
C ASP A 538 -29.23 -4.25 8.78
N MET A 539 -28.79 -5.47 9.07
CA MET A 539 -29.52 -6.46 9.87
C MET A 539 -29.74 -5.97 11.32
N LEU A 540 -28.83 -5.14 11.82
CA LEU A 540 -29.01 -4.32 13.01
C LEU A 540 -29.48 -2.94 12.57
N GLN A 541 -30.79 -2.78 12.47
CA GLN A 541 -31.40 -1.52 12.05
C GLN A 541 -30.95 -0.36 12.95
N GLY A 542 -30.93 0.86 12.39
CA GLY A 542 -30.38 2.04 13.05
C GLY A 542 -30.86 2.25 14.49
N TYR A 543 -32.13 1.94 14.79
CA TYR A 543 -32.69 2.05 16.14
C TYR A 543 -32.00 1.16 17.19
N ALA A 544 -31.32 0.09 16.78
CA ALA A 544 -30.58 -0.78 17.70
C ALA A 544 -29.33 -0.08 18.27
N SER A 545 -28.75 0.83 17.50
CA SER A 545 -27.61 1.66 17.87
C SER A 545 -27.98 3.09 18.29
N GLU A 546 -29.16 3.57 17.89
CA GLU A 546 -29.66 4.92 18.18
C GLU A 546 -29.52 5.37 19.66
N PRO A 547 -29.68 4.49 20.68
CA PRO A 547 -29.47 4.91 22.06
C PRO A 547 -28.09 5.53 22.32
N TYR A 548 -27.02 5.10 21.62
CA TYR A 548 -25.70 5.74 21.75
C TYR A 548 -25.72 7.22 21.38
N PHE A 549 -26.49 7.61 20.36
CA PHE A 549 -26.58 9.00 19.92
C PHE A 549 -27.28 9.89 20.97
N TRP A 550 -28.35 9.39 21.59
CA TRP A 550 -29.10 10.14 22.60
C TRP A 550 -28.50 10.09 23.99
N GLY A 551 -27.87 8.96 24.36
CA GLY A 551 -27.35 8.71 25.70
C GLY A 551 -25.95 9.28 25.94
N VAL A 552 -25.15 9.48 24.89
CA VAL A 552 -23.77 9.99 25.02
C VAL A 552 -23.71 11.48 24.71
N LYS A 553 -23.13 12.25 25.65
CA LYS A 553 -23.12 13.73 25.60
C LYS A 553 -22.47 14.32 24.34
N LYS A 554 -21.47 13.64 23.76
CA LYS A 554 -20.70 14.09 22.60
C LYS A 554 -20.77 13.06 21.46
N ALA A 555 -21.99 12.77 21.00
CA ALA A 555 -22.22 11.83 19.91
C ALA A 555 -22.39 12.53 18.55
N ARG A 556 -21.87 11.90 17.50
CA ARG A 556 -22.18 12.21 16.09
C ARG A 556 -22.67 10.93 15.43
N TRP A 557 -23.71 11.01 14.61
CA TRP A 557 -24.24 9.86 13.88
C TRP A 557 -24.16 10.10 12.37
N ILE A 558 -23.64 9.11 11.64
CA ILE A 558 -23.59 9.07 10.18
C ILE A 558 -24.18 7.74 9.70
N GLU A 559 -25.19 7.84 8.82
CA GLU A 559 -25.81 6.68 8.17
C GLU A 559 -25.33 6.55 6.72
N PHE A 560 -24.81 5.37 6.39
CA PHE A 560 -24.36 4.95 5.07
C PHE A 560 -25.56 4.45 4.25
N GLN A 561 -25.95 5.25 3.26
CA GLN A 561 -27.19 5.06 2.50
C GLN A 561 -27.17 3.85 1.57
N ASN A 562 -25.99 3.38 1.16
CA ASN A 562 -25.81 2.25 0.25
C ASN A 562 -24.97 1.16 0.92
N SER A 563 -25.20 0.94 2.21
CA SER A 563 -24.52 -0.07 3.00
C SER A 563 -25.50 -0.83 3.89
N SER A 564 -25.13 -2.06 4.20
CA SER A 564 -25.75 -2.93 5.18
C SER A 564 -24.83 -3.06 6.41
N HIS A 565 -24.45 -4.25 6.84
CA HIS A 565 -23.69 -4.44 8.09
C HIS A 565 -22.20 -4.13 7.93
N VAL A 566 -21.62 -4.13 6.72
CA VAL A 566 -20.17 -3.91 6.53
C VAL A 566 -19.86 -2.72 5.61
N PRO A 567 -20.19 -1.48 6.01
CA PRO A 567 -19.98 -0.29 5.18
C PRO A 567 -18.50 -0.04 4.82
N PHE A 568 -17.54 -0.57 5.58
CA PHE A 568 -16.11 -0.53 5.24
C PHE A 568 -15.72 -1.45 4.08
N TRP A 569 -16.59 -2.37 3.65
CA TRP A 569 -16.50 -3.06 2.38
C TRP A 569 -17.40 -2.42 1.32
N GLU A 570 -18.62 -2.05 1.68
CA GLU A 570 -19.68 -1.64 0.73
C GLU A 570 -19.53 -0.18 0.24
N GLU A 571 -19.14 0.73 1.13
CA GLU A 571 -18.83 2.14 0.85
C GLU A 571 -17.40 2.48 1.35
N ARG A 572 -16.43 1.57 1.09
CA ARG A 572 -15.05 1.59 1.63
C ARG A 572 -14.40 2.97 1.66
N GLU A 573 -14.32 3.67 0.53
CA GLU A 573 -13.66 4.99 0.45
C GLU A 573 -14.32 6.02 1.38
N LYS A 574 -15.65 6.10 1.35
CA LYS A 574 -16.43 7.02 2.19
C LYS A 574 -16.33 6.65 3.67
N PHE A 575 -16.29 5.35 3.99
CA PHE A 575 -16.10 4.88 5.35
C PHE A 575 -14.73 5.31 5.89
N MET A 576 -13.65 5.06 5.16
CA MET A 576 -12.30 5.46 5.59
C MET A 576 -12.19 6.98 5.73
N MET A 577 -12.74 7.74 4.79
CA MET A 577 -12.78 9.21 4.87
C MET A 577 -13.51 9.68 6.14
N THR A 578 -14.68 9.11 6.42
CA THR A 578 -15.48 9.46 7.60
C THR A 578 -14.74 9.18 8.92
N VAL A 579 -14.09 8.01 9.01
CA VAL A 579 -13.30 7.65 10.19
C VAL A 579 -12.07 8.56 10.32
N ASN A 580 -11.34 8.82 9.24
CA ASN A 580 -10.17 9.71 9.26
C ASN A 580 -10.52 11.14 9.68
N GLU A 581 -11.59 11.71 9.14
CA GLU A 581 -12.07 13.04 9.54
C GLU A 581 -12.43 13.11 11.02
N TRP A 582 -12.96 12.02 11.58
CA TRP A 582 -13.27 11.95 13.00
C TRP A 582 -12.02 11.91 13.87
N LEU A 583 -11.04 11.09 13.52
CA LEU A 583 -9.79 10.96 14.27
C LEU A 583 -9.01 12.28 14.27
N GLN A 584 -8.87 12.91 13.09
CA GLN A 584 -8.18 14.19 12.93
C GLN A 584 -8.83 15.38 13.67
N ARG A 585 -10.13 15.29 14.00
CA ARG A 585 -10.82 16.38 14.71
C ARG A 585 -10.50 16.41 16.20
N LEU A 586 -10.01 15.29 16.74
CA LEU A 586 -9.83 15.08 18.17
C LEU A 586 -8.37 15.14 18.62
N ASP A 587 -7.46 15.20 17.66
CA ASP A 587 -6.06 15.63 17.80
C ASP A 587 -5.97 17.17 17.74
#